data_AF-A0AAV1VHD8-F1
#
_entry.id   AF-A0AAV1VHD8-F1
#
_cell.length_a   1.000
_cell.length_b   1.000
_cell.length_c   1.000
_cell.angle_alpha   90.00
_cell.angle_beta   90.00
_cell.angle_gamma   90.00
#
_symmetry.space_group_name_H-M   'P 1'
#
loop_
_entity.id
_entity.type
_entity.pdbx_description
1 polymer ?
#
loop_
_entity_poly.entity_id
_entity_poly.type
_entity_poly.pdbx_seq_one_letter_code
_entity_poly.pdbx_strand_id
1 'polypeptide(L)'
;MQFTVMPELPTPPAPEVMAKTAQSITLRVQKPPIADGDAQYKLQVSYSGHGYVFYSWNDSTLFTGSMFPVKGLCPNTTYVFRVRLVQERARQCGEWSVLTPNVRTFTEEEDAKRSGTVFEHALKLEREQKSALQGQISKLTGMLDERKAARENEAKPQQHEDMLASRRIIDTSLGKLQQELSAQTLALQTIKSQRAADEQMITELLNEQETLRSAQSKQQGQVKYELEMQTLRSQLEKNEEALRKHQEQVNTSHDQISNFEASLEAKEREIRQKEEEVEKITADCNRMVQEQADFAHVKQLEVEDALLEAKTSLEQQLDVNTYLREEVSRLREENHHLKNQIKEVDSEIVPKLVHLEDENEQLRAQLSRR
;
A
#
# COMPACT_ATOMS: atom_id res chain seq x y z
N MET A 1 -10.30 7.36 11.07
CA MET A 1 -10.91 8.48 11.83
C MET A 1 -11.04 9.65 10.88
N GLN A 2 -12.23 10.25 10.76
CA GLN A 2 -12.48 11.33 9.79
C GLN A 2 -12.15 12.67 10.46
N PHE A 3 -11.17 13.39 9.93
CA PHE A 3 -10.80 14.75 10.35
C PHE A 3 -11.43 15.75 9.38
N THR A 4 -11.91 16.88 9.91
CA THR A 4 -12.46 17.97 9.10
C THR A 4 -11.32 18.88 8.63
N VAL A 5 -11.24 19.13 7.31
CA VAL A 5 -10.21 20.00 6.75
C VAL A 5 -10.50 21.46 7.09
N MET A 6 -9.52 22.17 7.63
CA MET A 6 -9.56 23.61 7.88
C MET A 6 -8.57 24.35 6.96
N PRO A 7 -9.06 25.19 6.03
CA PRO A 7 -8.22 25.97 5.13
C PRO A 7 -7.36 27.02 5.84
N GLU A 8 -7.72 27.42 7.06
CA GLU A 8 -7.05 28.50 7.81
C GLU A 8 -5.74 28.06 8.49
N LEU A 9 -5.43 26.76 8.50
CA LEU A 9 -4.18 26.24 9.08
C LEU A 9 -2.99 26.46 8.14
N PRO A 10 -1.83 26.93 8.64
CA PRO A 10 -0.67 27.14 7.80
C PRO A 10 -0.17 25.83 7.20
N THR A 11 -0.12 25.75 5.87
CA THR A 11 0.37 24.56 5.17
C THR A 11 1.86 24.36 5.44
N PRO A 12 2.28 23.19 5.96
CA PRO A 12 3.70 22.93 6.20
C PRO A 12 4.47 22.83 4.87
N PRO A 13 5.76 23.20 4.86
CA PRO A 13 6.62 23.00 3.69
C PRO A 13 6.80 21.50 3.38
N ALA A 14 7.25 21.19 2.15
CA ALA A 14 7.55 19.82 1.76
C ALA A 14 8.61 19.20 2.69
N PRO A 15 8.46 17.91 3.09
CA PRO A 15 9.42 17.29 3.99
C PRO A 15 10.76 17.01 3.30
N GLU A 16 11.86 17.22 4.00
CA GLU A 16 13.22 16.98 3.47
C GLU A 16 13.68 15.57 3.82
N VAL A 17 14.36 14.88 2.90
CA VAL A 17 14.89 13.53 3.17
C VAL A 17 16.28 13.63 3.80
N MET A 18 16.45 13.07 5.00
CA MET A 18 17.72 13.10 5.73
C MET A 18 18.52 11.81 5.64
N ALA A 19 17.85 10.66 5.77
CA ALA A 19 18.50 9.37 5.72
C ALA A 19 17.61 8.37 4.99
N LYS A 20 18.26 7.38 4.37
CA LYS A 20 17.61 6.31 3.62
C LYS A 20 18.28 4.98 4.00
N THR A 21 17.49 3.93 4.11
CA THR A 21 17.94 2.54 4.21
C THR A 21 17.16 1.71 3.19
N ALA A 22 17.37 0.39 3.16
CA ALA A 22 16.58 -0.50 2.29
C ALA A 22 15.09 -0.48 2.64
N GLN A 23 14.75 -0.33 3.93
CA GLN A 23 13.37 -0.46 4.43
C GLN A 23 12.83 0.77 5.17
N SER A 24 13.59 1.87 5.24
CA SER A 24 13.15 3.08 5.91
C SER A 24 13.69 4.36 5.30
N ILE A 25 12.91 5.43 5.39
CA ILE A 25 13.32 6.78 4.99
C ILE A 25 13.03 7.72 6.15
N THR A 26 14.06 8.45 6.59
CA THR A 26 13.93 9.45 7.65
C THR A 26 13.69 10.82 7.03
N LEU A 27 12.55 11.42 7.35
CA LEU A 27 12.12 12.72 6.88
C LEU A 27 12.34 13.78 7.97
N ARG A 28 12.79 14.95 7.57
CA ARG A 28 12.78 16.17 8.38
C ARG A 28 11.58 17.00 7.99
N VAL A 29 10.78 17.33 8.99
CA VAL A 29 9.56 18.10 8.84
C VAL A 29 9.72 19.40 9.60
N GLN A 30 9.53 20.52 8.91
CA GLN A 30 9.56 21.83 9.54
C GLN A 30 8.15 22.19 10.00
N LYS A 31 8.00 22.45 11.30
CA LYS A 31 6.74 22.94 11.85
C LYS A 31 6.63 24.43 11.51
N PRO A 32 5.54 24.89 10.86
CA PRO A 32 5.36 26.32 10.64
C PRO A 32 5.26 27.05 12.01
N PRO A 33 5.77 28.28 12.13
CA PRO A 33 5.60 29.09 13.33
C PRO A 33 4.12 29.40 13.49
N ILE A 34 3.53 28.90 14.57
CA ILE A 34 2.10 29.02 14.83
C ILE A 34 1.90 30.31 15.62
N ALA A 35 1.15 31.24 15.06
CA ALA A 35 0.90 32.57 15.63
C ALA A 35 0.00 32.55 16.88
N ASP A 36 -0.60 31.39 17.20
CA ASP A 36 -1.57 31.26 18.27
C ASP A 36 -1.04 30.36 19.39
N GLY A 37 -0.82 30.97 20.55
CA GLY A 37 0.10 30.52 21.60
C GLY A 37 -0.32 29.32 22.44
N ASP A 38 -1.27 28.47 22.01
CA ASP A 38 -1.72 27.34 22.87
C ASP A 38 -2.25 26.10 22.13
N ALA A 39 -2.24 26.06 20.80
CA ALA A 39 -2.71 24.90 20.06
C ALA A 39 -1.57 23.88 19.82
N GLN A 40 -1.59 22.76 20.55
CA GLN A 40 -0.68 21.63 20.31
C GLN A 40 -1.08 20.87 19.03
N TYR A 41 -0.59 21.34 17.88
CA TYR A 41 -0.70 20.61 16.61
C TYR A 41 0.30 19.46 16.53
N LYS A 42 -0.18 18.32 16.05
CA LYS A 42 0.61 17.16 15.63
C LYS A 42 0.80 17.19 14.11
N LEU A 43 1.80 16.48 13.62
CA LEU A 43 2.10 16.30 12.21
C LEU A 43 1.70 14.89 11.79
N GLN A 44 1.28 14.75 10.54
CA GLN A 44 1.02 13.48 9.91
C GLN A 44 1.70 13.43 8.55
N VAL A 45 2.54 12.42 8.34
CA VAL A 45 3.15 12.11 7.04
C VAL A 45 2.26 11.12 6.30
N SER A 46 2.11 11.29 4.99
CA SER A 46 1.49 10.31 4.11
C SER A 46 2.44 9.98 2.98
N TYR A 47 2.53 8.71 2.61
CA TYR A 47 3.45 8.24 1.58
C TYR A 47 2.78 7.30 0.58
N SER A 48 3.26 7.31 -0.65
CA SER A 48 2.75 6.48 -1.75
C SER A 48 3.91 5.92 -2.57
N GLY A 49 3.88 4.62 -2.85
CA GLY A 49 4.84 3.93 -3.74
C GLY A 49 4.43 3.97 -5.22
N HIS A 50 3.22 4.45 -5.52
CA HIS A 50 2.68 4.54 -6.88
C HIS A 50 2.55 6.00 -7.36
N GLY A 51 3.27 6.93 -6.75
CA GLY A 51 3.21 8.35 -7.09
C GLY A 51 1.87 9.00 -6.68
N TYR A 52 1.26 9.75 -7.60
CA TYR A 52 0.04 10.53 -7.36
C TYR A 52 -1.27 9.73 -7.52
N VAL A 53 -1.26 8.42 -7.27
CA VAL A 53 -2.48 7.62 -7.33
C VAL A 53 -3.28 7.82 -6.04
N PHE A 54 -4.53 8.27 -6.16
CA PHE A 54 -5.34 8.77 -5.04
C PHE A 54 -5.65 7.70 -3.96
N TYR A 55 -5.66 6.43 -4.33
CA TYR A 55 -6.00 5.31 -3.45
C TYR A 55 -4.78 4.58 -2.85
N SER A 56 -3.55 4.99 -3.17
CA SER A 56 -2.33 4.30 -2.72
C SER A 56 -1.57 5.02 -1.61
N TRP A 57 -2.26 5.87 -0.85
CA TRP A 57 -1.65 6.65 0.22
C TRP A 57 -1.74 5.93 1.56
N ASN A 58 -0.58 5.76 2.20
CA ASN A 58 -0.46 5.25 3.54
C ASN A 58 -0.21 6.41 4.51
N ASP A 59 -1.13 6.59 5.44
CA ASP A 59 -1.04 7.62 6.46
C ASP A 59 -0.27 7.09 7.69
N SER A 60 0.71 7.87 8.13
CA SER A 60 1.49 7.58 9.35
C SER A 60 0.75 7.95 10.63
N THR A 61 1.32 7.51 11.76
CA THR A 61 0.89 7.93 13.10
C THR A 61 1.17 9.41 13.33
N LEU A 62 0.36 10.04 14.19
CA LEU A 62 0.55 11.45 14.55
C LEU A 62 1.81 11.62 15.41
N PHE A 63 2.68 12.56 15.05
CA PHE A 63 3.92 12.84 15.77
C PHE A 63 4.14 14.33 16.01
N THR A 64 5.01 14.69 16.96
CA THR A 64 5.32 16.08 17.33
C THR A 64 6.77 16.47 17.10
N GLY A 65 7.63 15.50 16.75
CA GLY A 65 9.04 15.72 16.47
C GLY A 65 9.29 16.34 15.10
N SER A 66 10.50 16.91 14.91
CA SER A 66 10.96 17.45 13.62
C SER A 66 11.55 16.38 12.69
N MET A 67 11.76 15.16 13.19
CA MET A 67 12.23 14.02 12.41
C MET A 67 11.25 12.86 12.54
N PHE A 68 10.94 12.24 11.41
CA PHE A 68 10.04 11.09 11.37
C PHE A 68 10.62 9.97 10.48
N PRO A 69 10.93 8.80 11.06
CA PRO A 69 11.33 7.63 10.28
C PRO A 69 10.11 6.88 9.76
N VAL A 70 9.91 6.89 8.44
CA VAL A 70 8.93 6.01 7.77
C VAL A 70 9.57 4.63 7.64
N LYS A 71 9.01 3.64 8.34
CA LYS A 71 9.50 2.25 8.37
C LYS A 71 8.61 1.32 7.53
N GLY A 72 9.13 0.15 7.17
CA GLY A 72 8.36 -0.89 6.45
C GLY A 72 8.20 -0.60 4.96
N LEU A 73 9.13 0.15 4.38
CA LEU A 73 9.17 0.39 2.94
C LEU A 73 9.81 -0.80 2.22
N CYS A 74 9.42 -1.03 0.96
CA CYS A 74 10.03 -2.06 0.14
C CYS A 74 11.41 -1.59 -0.36
N PRO A 75 12.42 -2.48 -0.39
CA PRO A 75 13.71 -2.20 -1.03
C PRO A 75 13.54 -1.80 -2.50
N ASN A 76 14.44 -0.95 -3.00
CA ASN A 76 14.48 -0.51 -4.41
C ASN A 76 13.15 0.10 -4.94
N THR A 77 12.35 0.71 -4.08
CA THR A 77 11.03 1.26 -4.46
C THR A 77 11.03 2.78 -4.35
N THR A 78 10.38 3.45 -5.30
CA THR A 78 10.28 4.92 -5.33
C THR A 78 9.05 5.39 -4.57
N TYR A 79 9.25 6.28 -3.60
CA TYR A 79 8.20 6.85 -2.79
C TYR A 79 8.13 8.37 -2.91
N VAL A 80 6.91 8.90 -2.78
CA VAL A 80 6.64 10.32 -2.59
C VAL A 80 6.01 10.55 -1.22
N PHE A 81 6.36 11.67 -0.59
CA PHE A 81 5.91 12.01 0.76
C PHE A 81 5.19 13.36 0.77
N ARG A 82 4.19 13.48 1.64
CA ARG A 82 3.49 14.74 1.96
C ARG A 82 3.19 14.80 3.45
N VAL A 83 3.04 16.01 3.99
CA VAL A 83 2.78 16.23 5.41
C VAL A 83 1.59 17.15 5.60
N ARG A 84 0.79 16.93 6.62
CA ARG A 84 -0.23 17.88 7.08
C ARG A 84 -0.13 18.11 8.58
N LEU A 85 -0.70 19.23 9.02
CA LEU A 85 -0.97 19.49 10.43
C LEU A 85 -2.28 18.83 10.84
N VAL A 86 -2.32 18.29 12.04
CA VAL A 86 -3.50 17.66 12.63
C VAL A 86 -3.66 18.16 14.07
N GLN A 87 -4.84 18.69 14.36
CA GLN A 87 -5.26 19.05 15.70
C GLN A 87 -6.20 17.97 16.24
N GLU A 88 -5.66 17.14 17.12
CA GLU A 88 -6.39 15.98 17.64
C GLU A 88 -7.60 16.39 18.51
N ARG A 89 -7.45 17.43 19.34
CA ARG A 89 -8.52 17.92 20.24
C ARG A 89 -9.76 18.40 19.49
N ALA A 90 -9.56 19.14 18.40
CA ALA A 90 -10.64 19.72 17.61
C ALA A 90 -11.08 18.84 16.43
N ARG A 91 -10.41 17.69 16.22
CA ARG A 91 -10.57 16.82 15.04
C ARG A 91 -10.44 17.57 13.70
N GLN A 92 -9.53 18.53 13.66
CA GLN A 92 -9.27 19.37 12.50
C GLN A 92 -7.92 19.02 11.86
N CYS A 93 -7.82 19.11 10.55
CA CYS A 93 -6.56 18.94 9.81
C CYS A 93 -6.35 20.04 8.78
N GLY A 94 -5.09 20.42 8.56
CA GLY A 94 -4.72 21.35 7.50
C GLY A 94 -4.61 20.67 6.15
N GLU A 95 -4.37 21.47 5.11
CA GLU A 95 -4.05 20.97 3.79
C GLU A 95 -2.72 20.19 3.76
N TRP A 96 -2.58 19.33 2.76
CA TRP A 96 -1.34 18.59 2.54
C TRP A 96 -0.26 19.51 1.95
N SER A 97 0.98 19.32 2.38
CA SER A 97 2.15 19.97 1.80
C SER A 97 2.34 19.58 0.34
N VAL A 98 3.17 20.37 -0.36
CA VAL A 98 3.74 19.97 -1.65
C VAL A 98 4.46 18.63 -1.50
N LEU A 99 4.37 17.81 -2.55
CA LEU A 99 5.03 16.50 -2.61
C LEU A 99 6.54 16.65 -2.61
N THR A 100 7.23 15.70 -1.99
CA THR A 100 8.68 15.56 -2.19
C THR A 100 9.01 15.11 -3.60
N PRO A 101 10.25 15.39 -4.07
CA PRO A 101 10.82 14.68 -5.20
C PRO A 101 10.75 13.17 -4.99
N ASN A 102 10.75 12.40 -6.08
CA ASN A 102 10.76 10.93 -6.04
C ASN A 102 11.97 10.40 -5.28
N VAL A 103 11.73 9.62 -4.23
CA VAL A 103 12.78 9.09 -3.34
C VAL A 103 12.83 7.57 -3.45
N ARG A 104 13.92 7.03 -4.01
CA ARG A 104 14.17 5.58 -4.00
C ARG A 104 14.77 5.14 -2.66
N THR A 105 14.27 4.04 -2.09
CA THR A 105 14.97 3.27 -1.04
C THR A 105 16.22 2.61 -1.61
N PHE A 106 17.16 2.24 -0.74
CA PHE A 106 18.33 1.48 -1.19
C PHE A 106 17.94 0.04 -1.58
N THR A 107 18.76 -0.59 -2.42
CA THR A 107 18.72 -2.04 -2.54
C THR A 107 19.30 -2.68 -1.28
N GLU A 108 18.94 -3.94 -0.99
CA GLU A 108 19.51 -4.65 0.16
C GLU A 108 21.03 -4.76 0.05
N GLU A 109 21.55 -4.92 -1.17
CA GLU A 109 23.00 -4.93 -1.42
C GLU A 109 23.68 -3.58 -1.17
N GLU A 110 23.05 -2.47 -1.56
CA GLU A 110 23.58 -1.12 -1.32
C GLU A 110 23.63 -0.80 0.18
N ASP A 111 22.60 -1.21 0.93
CA ASP A 111 22.51 -1.02 2.37
C ASP A 111 23.49 -1.95 3.13
N ALA A 112 23.64 -3.20 2.68
CA ALA A 112 24.64 -4.15 3.19
C ALA A 112 26.09 -3.68 2.95
N LYS A 113 26.39 -3.12 1.77
CA LYS A 113 27.72 -2.56 1.47
C LYS A 113 28.02 -1.36 2.37
N ARG A 114 27.05 -0.47 2.60
CA ARG A 114 27.22 0.70 3.48
C ARG A 114 27.39 0.28 4.94
N SER A 115 26.54 -0.59 5.44
CA SER A 115 26.64 -1.10 6.82
C SER A 115 27.96 -1.87 7.05
N GLY A 116 28.42 -2.64 6.06
CA GLY A 116 29.72 -3.32 6.09
C GLY A 116 30.89 -2.35 6.26
N THR A 117 30.93 -1.25 5.51
CA THR A 117 32.00 -0.25 5.63
C THR A 117 32.04 0.46 6.99
N VAL A 118 30.87 0.69 7.61
CA VAL A 118 30.78 1.31 8.95
C VAL A 118 31.24 0.32 10.03
N PHE A 119 30.86 -0.95 9.91
CA PHE A 119 31.29 -2.01 10.83
C PHE A 119 32.81 -2.24 10.76
N GLU A 120 33.37 -2.28 9.54
CA GLU A 120 34.83 -2.41 9.36
C GLU A 120 35.60 -1.21 9.96
N HIS A 121 35.11 0.01 9.78
CA HIS A 121 35.71 1.20 10.37
C HIS A 121 35.66 1.17 11.91
N ALA A 122 34.53 0.76 12.49
CA ALA A 122 34.39 0.60 13.94
C ALA A 122 35.33 -0.50 14.48
N LEU A 123 35.45 -1.63 13.78
CA LEU A 123 36.35 -2.72 14.15
C LEU A 123 37.83 -2.30 14.09
N LYS A 124 38.19 -1.42 13.15
CA LYS A 124 39.54 -0.85 13.04
C LYS A 124 39.88 0.02 14.24
N LEU A 125 38.98 0.91 14.65
CA LEU A 125 39.17 1.76 15.84
C LEU A 125 39.32 0.95 17.13
N GLU A 126 38.52 -0.10 17.31
CA GLU A 126 38.64 -1.05 18.43
C GLU A 126 40.01 -1.76 18.47
N ARG A 127 40.50 -2.23 17.31
CA ARG A 127 41.83 -2.86 17.20
C ARG A 127 42.97 -1.89 17.56
N GLU A 128 42.86 -0.64 17.14
CA GLU A 128 43.83 0.41 17.46
C GLU A 128 43.86 0.71 18.97
N GLN A 129 42.70 0.80 19.64
CA GLN A 129 42.62 0.98 21.09
C GLN A 129 43.22 -0.20 21.87
N LYS A 130 42.92 -1.44 21.44
CA LYS A 130 43.47 -2.65 22.09
C LYS A 130 44.99 -2.73 21.98
N SER A 131 45.55 -2.35 20.82
CA SER A 131 47.00 -2.31 20.61
C SER A 131 47.69 -1.29 21.54
N ALA A 132 47.08 -0.13 21.74
CA ALA A 132 47.60 0.90 22.65
C ALA A 132 47.62 0.43 24.12
N LEU A 133 46.56 -0.22 24.59
CA LEU A 133 46.48 -0.77 25.95
C LEU A 133 47.48 -1.90 26.20
N GLN A 134 47.67 -2.77 25.21
CA GLN A 134 48.63 -3.88 25.30
C GLN A 134 50.09 -3.38 25.40
N GLY A 135 50.42 -2.27 24.72
CA GLY A 135 51.73 -1.63 24.85
C GLY A 135 52.04 -1.08 26.25
N GLN A 136 51.02 -0.60 26.97
CA GLN A 136 51.18 -0.10 28.34
C GLN A 136 51.42 -1.23 29.35
N ILE A 137 50.73 -2.37 29.18
CA ILE A 137 50.90 -3.54 30.04
C ILE A 137 52.33 -4.09 29.94
N SER A 138 52.87 -4.24 28.73
CA SER A 138 54.23 -4.73 28.53
C SER A 138 55.30 -3.86 29.19
N LYS A 139 55.07 -2.54 29.25
CA LYS A 139 56.01 -1.59 29.88
C LYS A 139 56.03 -1.71 31.41
N LEU A 140 54.88 -1.99 32.03
CA LEU A 140 54.77 -2.16 33.48
C LEU A 140 55.37 -3.48 33.96
N THR A 141 55.23 -4.54 33.17
CA THR A 141 55.79 -5.86 33.50
C THR A 141 57.33 -5.83 33.56
N GLY A 142 57.99 -5.15 32.62
CA GLY A 142 59.46 -5.06 32.60
C GLY A 142 60.07 -4.37 33.82
N MET A 143 59.39 -3.39 34.41
CA MET A 143 59.87 -2.66 35.61
C MET A 143 59.77 -3.47 36.92
N LEU A 144 58.93 -4.51 36.94
CA LEU A 144 58.73 -5.36 38.12
C LEU A 144 59.81 -6.43 38.27
N ASP A 145 60.32 -6.95 37.16
CA ASP A 145 61.33 -8.01 37.17
C ASP A 145 62.72 -7.50 37.56
N GLU A 146 63.05 -6.24 37.28
CA GLU A 146 64.32 -5.61 37.67
C GLU A 146 64.50 -5.46 39.20
N ARG A 147 63.41 -5.48 39.98
CA ARG A 147 63.46 -5.32 41.45
C ARG A 147 63.72 -6.61 42.24
N LYS A 148 63.59 -7.78 41.63
CA LYS A 148 63.70 -9.08 42.32
C LYS A 148 65.13 -9.63 42.41
N ALA A 149 66.07 -9.13 41.61
CA ALA A 149 67.42 -9.70 41.50
C ALA A 149 68.44 -9.18 42.52
N ALA A 150 68.06 -8.29 43.47
CA ALA A 150 69.02 -7.51 44.28
C ALA A 150 69.16 -7.93 45.76
N ARG A 151 68.60 -9.07 46.19
CA ARG A 151 68.65 -9.48 47.61
C ARG A 151 68.80 -10.98 47.76
N GLU A 152 70.03 -11.49 47.79
CA GLU A 152 70.39 -12.72 48.51
C GLU A 152 71.90 -12.96 48.32
N ASN A 153 72.72 -12.65 49.35
CA ASN A 153 73.91 -13.46 49.65
C ASN A 153 74.59 -13.09 50.99
N GLU A 154 74.99 -14.16 51.68
CA GLU A 154 76.08 -14.34 52.67
C GLU A 154 75.86 -14.05 54.17
N ALA A 155 76.09 -15.09 55.01
CA ALA A 155 77.16 -15.15 56.04
C ALA A 155 77.10 -16.42 56.94
N LYS A 156 78.25 -17.07 57.19
CA LYS A 156 78.56 -17.99 58.32
C LYS A 156 80.09 -18.05 58.57
N PRO A 157 80.54 -18.02 59.83
CA PRO A 157 81.65 -18.88 60.32
C PRO A 157 81.47 -19.27 61.81
N GLN A 158 82.43 -19.85 62.55
CA GLN A 158 83.17 -21.13 62.54
C GLN A 158 83.97 -21.16 63.89
N GLN A 159 84.31 -22.35 64.39
CA GLN A 159 84.69 -22.67 65.79
C GLN A 159 86.13 -22.25 66.20
N HIS A 160 86.47 -22.29 67.50
CA HIS A 160 87.83 -22.62 67.97
C HIS A 160 87.89 -23.23 69.39
N GLU A 161 88.83 -24.17 69.54
CA GLU A 161 89.09 -25.11 70.64
C GLU A 161 89.98 -24.55 71.77
N ASP A 162 90.01 -25.22 72.93
CA ASP A 162 91.26 -25.40 73.67
C ASP A 162 91.29 -26.72 74.47
N MET A 163 92.35 -27.51 74.27
CA MET A 163 92.44 -28.93 74.59
C MET A 163 93.34 -29.20 75.82
N LEU A 164 93.08 -30.33 76.50
CA LEU A 164 94.01 -31.13 77.33
C LEU A 164 93.82 -31.16 78.87
N ALA A 165 93.40 -30.10 79.57
CA ALA A 165 92.79 -30.28 80.92
C ALA A 165 91.35 -30.77 80.82
N SER A 166 90.77 -30.42 79.69
CA SER A 166 89.51 -30.87 79.16
C SER A 166 89.54 -32.39 78.96
N ARG A 167 90.61 -33.09 78.55
CA ARG A 167 90.55 -34.50 78.07
C ARG A 167 89.84 -35.55 78.95
N ARG A 168 89.92 -35.51 80.30
CA ARG A 168 89.21 -36.49 81.17
C ARG A 168 87.81 -36.06 81.59
N ILE A 169 87.61 -34.76 81.80
CA ILE A 169 86.27 -34.17 81.97
C ILE A 169 85.54 -34.21 80.63
N ILE A 170 86.25 -34.07 79.52
CA ILE A 170 85.89 -34.37 78.14
C ILE A 170 85.54 -35.83 78.11
N ASP A 171 86.37 -36.83 78.33
CA ASP A 171 85.93 -38.23 78.12
C ASP A 171 84.64 -38.62 78.89
N THR A 172 84.43 -38.10 80.11
CA THR A 172 83.17 -38.27 80.86
C THR A 172 82.02 -37.38 80.39
N SER A 173 82.28 -36.11 80.07
CA SER A 173 81.31 -35.20 79.44
C SER A 173 81.06 -35.53 77.98
N LEU A 174 81.95 -36.23 77.30
CA LEU A 174 81.94 -36.68 75.91
C LEU A 174 81.16 -37.99 75.87
N GLY A 175 81.27 -38.85 76.89
CA GLY A 175 80.31 -39.94 77.12
C GLY A 175 78.89 -39.45 77.41
N LYS A 176 78.73 -38.43 78.26
CA LYS A 176 77.42 -37.78 78.50
C LYS A 176 76.90 -37.04 77.28
N LEU A 177 77.74 -36.29 76.58
CA LEU A 177 77.44 -35.59 75.34
C LEU A 177 77.18 -36.60 74.21
N GLN A 178 77.79 -37.79 74.19
CA GLN A 178 77.47 -38.86 73.24
C GLN A 178 76.10 -39.45 73.54
N GLN A 179 75.76 -39.67 74.82
CA GLN A 179 74.41 -40.08 75.20
C GLN A 179 73.37 -39.01 74.88
N GLU A 180 73.62 -37.75 75.22
CA GLU A 180 72.76 -36.61 74.90
C GLU A 180 72.65 -36.39 73.40
N LEU A 181 73.75 -36.50 72.65
CA LEU A 181 73.76 -36.42 71.19
C LEU A 181 72.98 -37.59 70.59
N SER A 182 73.09 -38.81 71.14
CA SER A 182 72.29 -39.96 70.71
C SER A 182 70.79 -39.77 70.98
N ALA A 183 70.43 -39.21 72.15
CA ALA A 183 69.06 -38.90 72.52
C ALA A 183 68.48 -37.75 71.69
N GLN A 184 69.30 -36.72 71.41
CA GLN A 184 68.95 -35.63 70.50
C GLN A 184 68.84 -36.12 69.04
N THR A 185 69.66 -37.07 68.62
CA THR A 185 69.57 -37.69 67.28
C THR A 185 68.28 -38.47 67.14
N LEU A 186 67.90 -39.26 68.16
CA LEU A 186 66.61 -39.94 68.21
C LEU A 186 65.44 -38.95 68.21
N ALA A 187 65.48 -37.91 69.04
CA ALA A 187 64.45 -36.88 69.09
C ALA A 187 64.33 -36.11 67.75
N LEU A 188 65.45 -35.76 67.12
CA LEU A 188 65.48 -35.15 65.79
C LEU A 188 64.93 -36.09 64.71
N GLN A 189 65.19 -37.39 64.82
CA GLN A 189 64.65 -38.38 63.90
C GLN A 189 63.13 -38.51 64.06
N THR A 190 62.62 -38.47 65.30
CA THR A 190 61.18 -38.43 65.59
C THR A 190 60.52 -37.14 65.08
N ILE A 191 61.17 -35.98 65.26
CA ILE A 191 60.66 -34.70 64.74
C ILE A 191 60.68 -34.70 63.20
N LYS A 192 61.69 -35.29 62.56
CA LYS A 192 61.75 -35.44 61.11
C LYS A 192 60.65 -36.36 60.60
N SER A 193 60.40 -37.49 61.26
CA SER A 193 59.29 -38.37 60.86
C SER A 193 57.94 -37.69 61.06
N GLN A 194 57.77 -36.91 62.14
CA GLN A 194 56.55 -36.14 62.37
C GLN A 194 56.38 -35.06 61.31
N ARG A 195 57.42 -34.28 60.98
CA ARG A 195 57.36 -33.29 59.89
C ARG A 195 57.05 -33.93 58.54
N ALA A 196 57.62 -35.10 58.25
CA ALA A 196 57.31 -35.80 57.00
C ALA A 196 55.84 -36.25 56.96
N ALA A 197 55.28 -36.70 58.09
CA ALA A 197 53.87 -37.02 58.21
C ALA A 197 52.97 -35.77 58.08
N ASP A 198 53.35 -34.66 58.71
CA ASP A 198 52.62 -33.39 58.63
C ASP A 198 52.68 -32.81 57.19
N GLU A 199 53.83 -32.89 56.51
CA GLU A 199 53.98 -32.49 55.10
C GLU A 199 53.09 -33.34 54.19
N GLN A 200 53.01 -34.66 54.43
CA GLN A 200 52.10 -35.55 53.70
C GLN A 200 50.64 -35.15 53.93
N MET A 201 50.23 -34.94 55.19
CA MET A 201 48.88 -34.50 55.51
C MET A 201 48.52 -33.17 54.85
N ILE A 202 49.44 -32.21 54.84
CA ILE A 202 49.24 -30.92 54.17
C ILE A 202 49.07 -31.12 52.66
N THR A 203 49.87 -31.98 52.02
CA THR A 203 49.73 -32.28 50.59
C THR A 203 48.41 -32.97 50.26
N GLU A 204 47.94 -33.88 51.13
CA GLU A 204 46.65 -34.55 50.97
C GLU A 204 45.48 -33.56 51.09
N LEU A 205 45.51 -32.69 52.11
CA LEU A 205 44.49 -31.65 52.30
C LEU A 205 44.46 -30.65 51.14
N LEU A 206 45.62 -30.30 50.57
CA LEU A 206 45.68 -29.43 49.39
C LEU A 206 45.07 -30.11 48.15
N ASN A 207 45.37 -31.39 47.93
CA ASN A 207 44.77 -32.18 46.84
C ASN A 207 43.25 -32.33 47.02
N GLU A 208 42.77 -32.58 48.24
CA GLU A 208 41.34 -32.61 48.55
C GLU A 208 40.67 -31.25 48.29
N GLN A 209 41.33 -30.14 48.66
CA GLN A 209 40.78 -28.81 48.39
C GLN A 209 40.70 -28.50 46.89
N GLU A 210 41.71 -28.91 46.11
CA GLU A 210 41.72 -28.72 44.66
C GLU A 210 40.66 -29.57 43.95
N THR A 211 40.50 -30.82 44.36
CA THR A 211 39.44 -31.70 43.85
C THR A 211 38.05 -31.15 44.16
N LEU A 212 37.80 -30.66 45.38
CA LEU A 212 36.53 -30.01 45.74
C LEU A 212 36.24 -28.75 44.92
N ARG A 213 37.24 -27.89 44.69
CA ARG A 213 37.08 -26.72 43.80
C ARG A 213 36.76 -27.13 42.37
N SER A 214 37.42 -28.17 41.86
CA SER A 214 37.17 -28.68 40.52
C SER A 214 35.75 -29.25 40.36
N ALA A 215 35.24 -29.95 41.38
CA ALA A 215 33.89 -30.49 41.41
C ALA A 215 32.84 -29.38 41.45
N GLN A 216 33.06 -28.34 42.28
CA GLN A 216 32.15 -27.20 42.40
C GLN A 216 32.06 -26.38 41.10
N SER A 217 33.19 -26.19 40.41
CA SER A 217 33.24 -25.52 39.09
C SER A 217 32.49 -26.32 38.02
N LYS A 218 32.67 -27.66 37.97
CA LYS A 218 31.92 -28.54 37.07
C LYS A 218 30.42 -28.49 37.32
N GLN A 219 30.00 -28.52 38.59
CA GLN A 219 28.59 -28.48 38.97
C GLN A 219 27.94 -27.12 38.62
N GLN A 220 28.64 -25.99 38.81
CA GLN A 220 28.17 -24.68 38.34
C GLN A 220 28.02 -24.61 36.82
N GLY A 221 28.96 -25.20 36.07
CA GLY A 221 28.85 -25.31 34.61
C GLY A 221 27.62 -26.11 34.20
N GLN A 222 27.40 -27.26 34.84
CA GLN A 222 26.28 -28.14 34.57
C GLN A 222 24.91 -27.48 34.83
N VAL A 223 24.77 -26.74 35.93
CA VAL A 223 23.56 -25.95 36.25
C VAL A 223 23.32 -24.84 35.22
N LYS A 224 24.38 -24.17 34.75
CA LYS A 224 24.24 -23.17 33.67
C LYS A 224 23.74 -23.80 32.36
N TYR A 225 24.32 -24.92 31.95
CA TYR A 225 23.86 -25.66 30.77
C TYR A 225 22.41 -26.11 30.88
N GLU A 226 21.99 -26.57 32.06
CA GLU A 226 20.61 -27.01 32.29
C GLU A 226 19.61 -25.84 32.22
N LEU A 227 19.96 -24.68 32.79
CA LEU A 227 19.17 -23.45 32.70
C LEU A 227 19.08 -22.93 31.25
N GLU A 228 20.20 -22.96 30.51
CA GLU A 228 20.22 -22.59 29.10
C GLU A 228 19.35 -23.54 28.26
N MET A 229 19.44 -24.85 28.47
CA MET A 229 18.56 -25.81 27.81
C MET A 229 17.08 -25.57 28.13
N GLN A 230 16.75 -25.28 29.39
CA GLN A 230 15.37 -25.00 29.80
C GLN A 230 14.85 -23.72 29.11
N THR A 231 15.69 -22.69 29.03
CA THR A 231 15.37 -21.44 28.34
C THR A 231 15.14 -21.67 26.85
N LEU A 232 16.01 -22.43 26.20
CA LEU A 232 15.88 -22.79 24.79
C LEU A 232 14.61 -23.60 24.53
N ARG A 233 14.28 -24.58 25.38
CA ARG A 233 13.03 -25.35 25.28
C ARG A 233 11.80 -24.46 25.40
N SER A 234 11.77 -23.55 26.36
CA SER A 234 10.66 -22.60 26.51
C SER A 234 10.53 -21.66 25.30
N GLN A 235 11.65 -21.23 24.71
CA GLN A 235 11.62 -20.44 23.48
C GLN A 235 11.11 -21.25 22.29
N LEU A 236 11.49 -22.52 22.19
CA LEU A 236 11.05 -23.42 21.14
C LEU A 236 9.53 -23.67 21.22
N GLU A 237 9.01 -23.92 22.42
CA GLU A 237 7.57 -24.06 22.68
C GLU A 237 6.80 -22.80 22.30
N LYS A 238 7.29 -21.61 22.68
CA LYS A 238 6.67 -20.33 22.27
C LYS A 238 6.67 -20.14 20.76
N ASN A 239 7.74 -20.55 20.08
CA ASN A 239 7.84 -20.47 18.63
C ASN A 239 6.88 -21.45 17.95
N GLU A 240 6.75 -22.67 18.48
CA GLU A 240 5.78 -23.67 18.00
C GLU A 240 4.34 -23.19 18.17
N GLU A 241 4.00 -22.59 19.31
CA GLU A 241 2.68 -21.99 19.53
C GLU A 241 2.41 -20.81 18.57
N ALA A 242 3.39 -19.95 18.36
CA ALA A 242 3.28 -18.83 17.42
C ALA A 242 3.09 -19.33 15.98
N LEU A 243 3.82 -20.37 15.58
CA LEU A 243 3.67 -21.01 14.29
C LEU A 243 2.28 -21.63 14.14
N ARG A 244 1.76 -22.31 15.17
CA ARG A 244 0.41 -22.88 15.16
C ARG A 244 -0.66 -21.80 15.01
N LYS A 245 -0.53 -20.68 15.74
CA LYS A 245 -1.45 -19.54 15.61
C LYS A 245 -1.39 -18.92 14.22
N HIS A 246 -0.20 -18.79 13.65
CA HIS A 246 -0.06 -18.30 12.28
C HIS A 246 -0.69 -19.27 11.26
N GLN A 247 -0.51 -20.58 11.44
CA GLN A 247 -1.15 -21.60 10.61
C GLN A 247 -2.68 -21.51 10.68
N GLU A 248 -3.24 -21.37 11.88
CA GLU A 248 -4.68 -21.18 12.10
C GLU A 248 -5.18 -19.90 11.40
N GLN A 249 -4.45 -18.78 11.54
CA GLN A 249 -4.78 -17.53 10.85
C GLN A 249 -4.76 -17.68 9.33
N VAL A 250 -3.74 -18.34 8.78
CA VAL A 250 -3.64 -18.61 7.33
C VAL A 250 -4.83 -19.46 6.87
N ASN A 251 -5.16 -20.52 7.60
CA ASN A 251 -6.31 -21.37 7.26
C ASN A 251 -7.62 -20.58 7.28
N THR A 252 -7.86 -19.76 8.32
CA THR A 252 -9.08 -18.91 8.36
C THR A 252 -9.14 -17.90 7.22
N SER A 253 -8.00 -17.32 6.84
CA SER A 253 -7.93 -16.41 5.69
C SER A 253 -8.19 -17.14 4.36
N HIS A 254 -7.70 -18.38 4.24
CA HIS A 254 -7.93 -19.22 3.07
C HIS A 254 -9.41 -19.58 2.93
N ASP A 255 -10.07 -19.97 4.03
CA ASP A 255 -11.52 -20.23 4.04
C ASP A 255 -12.32 -18.99 3.65
N GLN A 256 -11.92 -17.81 4.13
CA GLN A 256 -12.55 -16.54 3.73
C GLN A 256 -12.37 -16.25 2.24
N ILE A 257 -11.17 -16.46 1.70
CA ILE A 257 -10.90 -16.29 0.27
C ILE A 257 -11.78 -17.24 -0.54
N SER A 258 -11.85 -18.52 -0.17
CA SER A 258 -12.70 -19.51 -0.86
C SER A 258 -14.18 -19.12 -0.84
N ASN A 259 -14.68 -18.60 0.28
CA ASN A 259 -16.05 -18.08 0.36
C ASN A 259 -16.28 -16.86 -0.54
N PHE A 260 -15.32 -15.94 -0.61
CA PHE A 260 -15.41 -14.78 -1.51
C PHE A 260 -15.34 -15.18 -2.98
N GLU A 261 -14.49 -16.13 -3.35
CA GLU A 261 -14.40 -16.69 -4.70
C GLU A 261 -15.73 -17.34 -5.11
N ALA A 262 -16.31 -18.19 -4.25
CA ALA A 262 -17.61 -18.81 -4.51
C ALA A 262 -18.74 -17.77 -4.65
N SER A 263 -18.73 -16.72 -3.82
CA SER A 263 -19.69 -15.62 -3.92
C SER A 263 -19.50 -14.80 -5.20
N LEU A 264 -18.26 -14.61 -5.65
CA LEU A 264 -17.93 -13.88 -6.86
C LEU A 264 -18.41 -14.67 -8.09
N GLU A 265 -18.12 -15.97 -8.16
CA GLU A 265 -18.63 -16.85 -9.22
C GLU A 265 -20.18 -16.90 -9.27
N ALA A 266 -20.84 -16.86 -8.11
CA ALA A 266 -22.29 -16.78 -8.05
C ALA A 266 -22.81 -15.45 -8.63
N LYS A 267 -22.14 -14.33 -8.30
CA LYS A 267 -22.51 -13.00 -8.82
C LYS A 267 -22.22 -12.85 -10.31
N GLU A 268 -21.11 -13.39 -10.80
CA GLU A 268 -20.80 -13.41 -12.23
C GLU A 268 -21.86 -14.19 -13.01
N ARG A 269 -22.33 -15.33 -12.49
CA ARG A 269 -23.45 -16.07 -13.10
C ARG A 269 -24.76 -15.28 -13.09
N GLU A 270 -25.08 -14.59 -12.00
CA GLU A 270 -26.27 -13.74 -11.92
C GLU A 270 -26.22 -12.58 -12.92
N ILE A 271 -25.04 -11.95 -13.08
CA ILE A 271 -24.83 -10.87 -14.06
C ILE A 271 -25.04 -11.40 -15.49
N ARG A 272 -24.42 -12.54 -15.85
CA ARG A 272 -24.60 -13.13 -17.19
C ARG A 272 -26.06 -13.43 -17.50
N GLN A 273 -26.81 -13.98 -16.55
CA GLN A 273 -28.25 -14.23 -16.73
C GLN A 273 -29.02 -12.94 -16.98
N LYS A 274 -28.73 -11.88 -16.23
CA LYS A 274 -29.36 -10.56 -16.43
C LYS A 274 -28.96 -9.92 -17.75
N GLU A 275 -27.73 -10.09 -18.21
CA GLU A 275 -27.28 -9.62 -19.52
C GLU A 275 -28.06 -10.33 -20.65
N GLU A 276 -28.26 -11.65 -20.57
CA GLU A 276 -29.08 -12.40 -21.51
C GLU A 276 -30.56 -11.96 -21.49
N GLU A 277 -31.11 -11.65 -20.31
CA GLU A 277 -32.48 -11.10 -20.20
C GLU A 277 -32.59 -9.71 -20.84
N VAL A 278 -31.61 -8.83 -20.61
CA VAL A 278 -31.57 -7.50 -21.22
C VAL A 278 -31.44 -7.60 -22.74
N GLU A 279 -30.62 -8.53 -23.25
CA GLU A 279 -30.49 -8.76 -24.69
C GLU A 279 -31.83 -9.20 -25.31
N LYS A 280 -32.56 -10.12 -24.67
CA LYS A 280 -33.90 -10.53 -25.11
C LYS A 280 -34.89 -9.38 -25.12
N ILE A 281 -34.95 -8.59 -24.04
CA ILE A 281 -35.85 -7.43 -23.97
C ILE A 281 -35.50 -6.40 -25.05
N THR A 282 -34.20 -6.18 -25.29
CA THR A 282 -33.74 -5.25 -26.33
C THR A 282 -34.15 -5.74 -27.73
N ALA A 283 -34.00 -7.03 -28.00
CA ALA A 283 -34.45 -7.64 -29.25
C ALA A 283 -35.97 -7.51 -29.45
N ASP A 284 -36.77 -7.76 -28.40
CA ASP A 284 -38.22 -7.61 -28.44
C ASP A 284 -38.65 -6.14 -28.65
N CYS A 285 -38.00 -5.18 -27.98
CA CYS A 285 -38.24 -3.76 -28.19
C CYS A 285 -37.92 -3.34 -29.63
N ASN A 286 -36.78 -3.78 -30.18
CA ASN A 286 -36.40 -3.48 -31.56
C ASN A 286 -37.41 -4.05 -32.56
N ARG A 287 -37.86 -5.29 -32.33
CA ARG A 287 -38.89 -5.92 -33.15
C ARG A 287 -40.21 -5.14 -33.11
N MET A 288 -40.68 -4.76 -31.92
CA MET A 288 -41.90 -3.99 -31.77
C MET A 288 -41.81 -2.62 -32.48
N VAL A 289 -40.67 -1.94 -32.37
CA VAL A 289 -40.43 -0.67 -33.06
C VAL A 289 -40.47 -0.86 -34.58
N GLN A 290 -39.86 -1.93 -35.10
CA GLN A 290 -39.91 -2.25 -36.52
C GLN A 290 -41.34 -2.53 -36.98
N GLU A 291 -42.09 -3.36 -36.25
CA GLU A 291 -43.49 -3.67 -36.56
C GLU A 291 -44.37 -2.40 -36.56
N GLN A 292 -44.13 -1.45 -35.64
CA GLN A 292 -44.82 -0.16 -35.62
C GLN A 292 -44.43 0.72 -36.81
N ALA A 293 -43.15 0.73 -37.21
CA ALA A 293 -42.70 1.46 -38.38
C ALA A 293 -43.31 0.91 -39.68
N ASP A 294 -43.35 -0.42 -39.83
CA ASP A 294 -43.96 -1.09 -40.97
C ASP A 294 -45.47 -0.80 -41.03
N PHE A 295 -46.17 -0.85 -39.88
CA PHE A 295 -47.58 -0.51 -39.79
C PHE A 295 -47.87 0.96 -40.15
N ALA A 296 -47.03 1.90 -39.68
CA ALA A 296 -47.14 3.31 -40.04
C ALA A 296 -46.94 3.53 -41.54
N HIS A 297 -45.98 2.83 -42.15
CA HIS A 297 -45.74 2.89 -43.60
C HIS A 297 -46.92 2.36 -44.41
N VAL A 298 -47.50 1.22 -44.02
CA VAL A 298 -48.70 0.68 -44.68
C VAL A 298 -49.86 1.67 -44.60
N LYS A 299 -50.11 2.25 -43.43
CA LYS A 299 -51.15 3.28 -43.27
C LYS A 299 -50.90 4.52 -44.12
N GLN A 300 -49.64 4.92 -44.27
CA GLN A 300 -49.29 6.03 -45.15
C GLN A 300 -49.66 5.71 -46.60
N LEU A 301 -49.32 4.51 -47.08
CA LEU A 301 -49.70 4.06 -48.43
C LEU A 301 -51.22 4.04 -48.62
N GLU A 302 -51.99 3.51 -47.64
CA GLU A 302 -53.46 3.51 -47.70
C GLU A 302 -54.04 4.92 -47.83
N VAL A 303 -53.47 5.90 -47.12
CA VAL A 303 -53.88 7.31 -47.21
C VAL A 303 -53.49 7.91 -48.57
N GLU A 304 -52.29 7.61 -49.08
CA GLU A 304 -51.84 8.06 -50.40
C GLU A 304 -52.71 7.51 -51.52
N ASP A 305 -53.09 6.23 -51.47
CA ASP A 305 -54.02 5.59 -52.42
C ASP A 305 -55.41 6.24 -52.36
N ALA A 306 -55.96 6.45 -51.17
CA ALA A 306 -57.25 7.13 -51.00
C ALA A 306 -57.23 8.58 -51.54
N LEU A 307 -56.12 9.29 -51.36
CA LEU A 307 -55.94 10.63 -51.92
C LEU A 307 -55.83 10.60 -53.45
N LEU A 308 -55.17 9.58 -54.02
CA LEU A 308 -55.08 9.40 -55.46
C LEU A 308 -56.45 9.10 -56.08
N GLU A 309 -57.25 8.24 -55.44
CA GLU A 309 -58.64 7.98 -55.85
C GLU A 309 -59.51 9.25 -55.77
N ALA A 310 -59.40 10.01 -54.67
CA ALA A 310 -60.12 11.28 -54.53
C ALA A 310 -59.71 12.29 -55.61
N LYS A 311 -58.40 12.39 -55.90
CA LYS A 311 -57.87 13.26 -56.96
C LYS A 311 -58.42 12.87 -58.33
N THR A 312 -58.35 11.59 -58.69
CA THR A 312 -58.86 11.10 -59.98
C THR A 312 -60.37 11.32 -60.12
N SER A 313 -61.15 11.15 -59.04
CA SER A 313 -62.57 11.47 -59.03
C SER A 313 -62.84 12.97 -59.25
N LEU A 314 -62.06 13.85 -58.61
CA LEU A 314 -62.17 15.30 -58.81
C LEU A 314 -61.80 15.73 -60.23
N GLU A 315 -60.74 15.14 -60.82
CA GLU A 315 -60.37 15.39 -62.21
C GLU A 315 -61.50 15.00 -63.16
N GLN A 316 -62.12 13.83 -62.98
CA GLN A 316 -63.31 13.42 -63.75
C GLN A 316 -64.48 14.40 -63.60
N GLN A 317 -64.76 14.88 -62.37
CA GLN A 317 -65.81 15.89 -62.16
C GLN A 317 -65.50 17.22 -62.83
N LEU A 318 -64.23 17.60 -62.89
CA LEU A 318 -63.77 18.82 -63.55
C LEU A 318 -63.90 18.72 -65.07
N ASP A 319 -63.59 17.57 -65.66
CA ASP A 319 -63.81 17.30 -67.08
C ASP A 319 -65.30 17.38 -67.44
N VAL A 320 -66.17 16.76 -66.62
CA VAL A 320 -67.63 16.86 -66.80
C VAL A 320 -68.11 18.30 -66.68
N ASN A 321 -67.62 19.06 -65.70
CA ASN A 321 -67.96 20.48 -65.56
C ASN A 321 -67.51 21.31 -66.78
N THR A 322 -66.33 21.00 -67.32
CA THR A 322 -65.79 21.69 -68.50
C THR A 322 -66.68 21.43 -69.70
N TYR A 323 -67.03 20.15 -69.94
CA TYR A 323 -67.97 19.77 -70.99
C TYR A 323 -69.34 20.46 -70.85
N LEU A 324 -69.92 20.46 -69.64
CA LEU A 324 -71.20 21.14 -69.40
C LEU A 324 -71.12 22.66 -69.63
N ARG A 325 -70.00 23.30 -69.26
CA ARG A 325 -69.79 24.74 -69.52
C ARG A 325 -69.70 25.03 -71.00
N GLU A 326 -69.00 24.19 -71.77
CA GLU A 326 -68.92 24.29 -73.23
C GLU A 326 -70.31 24.12 -73.85
N GLU A 327 -71.08 23.13 -73.42
CA GLU A 327 -72.42 22.87 -73.95
C GLU A 327 -73.41 24.00 -73.61
N VAL A 328 -73.38 24.52 -72.38
CA VAL A 328 -74.16 25.71 -72.01
C VAL A 328 -73.76 26.92 -72.85
N SER A 329 -72.48 27.07 -73.19
CA SER A 329 -72.01 28.16 -74.06
C SER A 329 -72.53 27.98 -75.49
N ARG A 330 -72.46 26.77 -76.05
CA ARG A 330 -73.04 26.42 -77.35
C ARG A 330 -74.54 26.70 -77.41
N LEU A 331 -75.29 26.25 -76.41
CA LEU A 331 -76.74 26.49 -76.32
C LEU A 331 -77.07 27.98 -76.20
N ARG A 332 -76.24 28.78 -75.52
CA ARG A 332 -76.40 30.24 -75.46
C ARG A 332 -76.18 30.89 -76.82
N GLU A 333 -75.18 30.45 -77.58
CA GLU A 333 -74.92 30.92 -78.94
C GLU A 333 -76.06 30.55 -79.90
N GLU A 334 -76.55 29.31 -79.85
CA GLU A 334 -77.70 28.86 -80.64
C GLU A 334 -78.97 29.66 -80.30
N ASN A 335 -79.27 29.85 -79.01
CA ASN A 335 -80.37 30.71 -78.59
C ASN A 335 -80.20 32.14 -79.08
N HIS A 336 -78.98 32.68 -79.08
CA HIS A 336 -78.70 34.01 -79.63
C HIS A 336 -78.96 34.05 -81.15
N HIS A 337 -78.56 33.02 -81.88
CA HIS A 337 -78.81 32.90 -83.32
C HIS A 337 -80.31 32.80 -83.63
N LEU A 338 -81.05 31.92 -82.94
CA LEU A 338 -82.51 31.80 -83.06
C LEU A 338 -83.21 33.13 -82.73
N LYS A 339 -82.76 33.82 -81.68
CA LYS A 339 -83.30 35.14 -81.33
C LYS A 339 -83.06 36.17 -82.44
N ASN A 340 -81.92 36.11 -83.14
CA ASN A 340 -81.65 36.98 -84.29
C ASN A 340 -82.51 36.59 -85.50
N GLN A 341 -82.69 35.30 -85.79
CA GLN A 341 -83.59 34.83 -86.85
C GLN A 341 -85.05 35.24 -86.59
N ILE A 342 -85.55 35.09 -85.36
CA ILE A 342 -86.91 35.54 -84.99
C ILE A 342 -87.05 37.04 -85.24
N LYS A 343 -86.07 37.85 -84.80
CA LYS A 343 -86.08 39.29 -85.07
C LYS A 343 -86.12 39.61 -86.56
N GLU A 344 -85.34 38.89 -87.38
CA GLU A 344 -85.33 39.07 -88.84
C GLU A 344 -86.70 38.75 -89.45
N VAL A 345 -87.30 37.61 -89.06
CA VAL A 345 -88.66 37.22 -89.48
C VAL A 345 -89.67 38.30 -89.09
N ASP A 346 -89.66 38.73 -87.83
CA ASP A 346 -90.56 39.75 -87.30
C ASP A 346 -90.36 41.12 -87.98
N SER A 347 -89.11 41.50 -88.30
CA SER A 347 -88.81 42.81 -88.88
C SER A 347 -88.93 42.88 -90.40
N GLU A 348 -88.65 41.80 -91.12
CA GLU A 348 -88.58 41.82 -92.59
C GLU A 348 -89.65 41.00 -93.28
N ILE A 349 -90.00 39.83 -92.74
CA ILE A 349 -90.87 38.86 -93.41
C ILE A 349 -92.33 39.13 -93.05
N VAL A 350 -92.64 39.29 -91.77
CA VAL A 350 -94.00 39.55 -91.29
C VAL A 350 -94.61 40.80 -91.94
N PRO A 351 -93.92 41.95 -92.04
CA PRO A 351 -94.49 43.12 -92.72
C PRO A 351 -94.77 42.87 -94.21
N LYS A 352 -93.90 42.11 -94.91
CA LYS A 352 -94.12 41.74 -96.32
C LYS A 352 -95.33 40.81 -96.47
N LEU A 353 -95.50 39.86 -95.55
CA LEU A 353 -96.67 38.97 -95.54
C LEU A 353 -97.96 39.74 -95.32
N VAL A 354 -98.00 40.65 -94.33
CA VAL A 354 -99.17 41.52 -94.09
C VAL A 354 -99.47 42.35 -95.34
N HIS A 355 -98.46 42.92 -95.99
CA HIS A 355 -98.66 43.67 -97.23
C HIS A 355 -99.24 42.81 -98.36
N LEU A 356 -98.75 41.58 -98.52
CA LEU A 356 -99.27 40.62 -99.50
C LEU A 356 -100.68 40.11 -99.15
N GLU A 357 -101.03 40.01 -97.87
CA GLU A 357 -102.38 39.70 -97.41
C GLU A 357 -103.33 40.85 -97.73
N ASP A 358 -102.94 42.10 -97.45
CA ASP A 358 -103.68 43.30 -97.84
C ASP A 358 -103.90 43.35 -99.36
N GLU A 359 -102.87 43.07 -100.16
CA GLU A 359 -102.98 42.97 -101.63
C GLU A 359 -103.93 41.84 -102.07
N ASN A 360 -103.84 40.66 -101.47
CA ASN A 360 -104.75 39.55 -101.76
C ASN A 360 -106.20 39.85 -101.38
N GLU A 361 -106.43 40.55 -100.26
CA GLU A 361 -107.75 40.96 -99.83
C GLU A 361 -108.34 41.99 -100.80
N GLN A 362 -107.51 42.95 -101.26
CA GLN A 362 -107.89 43.87 -102.34
C GLN A 362 -108.24 43.12 -103.65
N LEU A 363 -107.45 42.13 -104.05
CA LEU A 363 -107.71 41.31 -105.24
C LEU A 363 -108.99 40.46 -105.09
N ARG A 364 -109.23 39.87 -103.92
CA ARG A 364 -110.48 39.14 -103.63
C ARG A 364 -111.69 40.07 -103.67
N ALA A 365 -111.58 41.28 -103.13
CA ALA A 365 -112.62 42.29 -103.19
C ALA A 365 -112.88 42.78 -104.63
N GLN A 366 -111.87 42.78 -105.50
CA GLN A 366 -112.03 43.06 -106.94
C GLN A 366 -112.70 41.90 -107.68
N LEU A 367 -112.34 40.65 -107.36
CA LEU A 367 -112.93 39.45 -107.95
C LEU A 367 -114.40 39.25 -107.57
N SER A 368 -114.79 39.60 -106.34
CA SER A 368 -116.20 39.52 -105.89
C SER A 368 -117.11 40.63 -106.45
N ARG A 369 -116.53 41.63 -107.12
CA ARG A 369 -117.25 42.72 -107.82
C ARG A 369 -117.45 42.47 -109.31
N ARG A 370 -116.97 41.34 -109.84
CA ARG A 370 -117.31 40.80 -111.16
C ARG A 370 -118.35 39.70 -111.00
#